data_AF-A0A967K0P9-F1
#
_entry.id   AF-A0A967K0P9-F1
#
_cell.length_a   1.000
_cell.length_b   1.000
_cell.length_c   1.000
_cell.angle_alpha   90.00
_cell.angle_beta   90.00
_cell.angle_gamma   90.00
#
_symmetry.space_group_name_H-M   'P 1'
#
loop_
_entity.id
_entity.type
_entity.pdbx_description
1 polymer ?
#
loop_
_entity_poly.entity_id
_entity_poly.type
_entity_poly.pdbx_seq_one_letter_code
_entity_poly.pdbx_strand_id
1 'polypeptide(L)'
;MSVLGRVAGYASPHRAALLVALLLVLLHAALEVAKPWPIKVVADYVLGDGTLAPLAELSRPTLLLVACAGLLVLSLTLAGVNVLLSRATVLIGQKMVSELRADLVTHLHRLSLGFFGSRPSSDLAYRVAFDTYAVQSIAMNGVLPSLTAGVLL
;
A
#
# COMPACT_ATOMS: atom_id res chain seq x y z
N MET A 1 -7.51 -26.82 -12.28
CA MET A 1 -7.03 -25.82 -11.29
C MET A 1 -7.28 -24.43 -11.88
N SER A 2 -8.03 -23.58 -11.18
CA SER A 2 -8.42 -22.26 -11.71
C SER A 2 -7.19 -21.36 -11.91
N VAL A 3 -7.23 -20.48 -12.92
CA VAL A 3 -6.17 -19.51 -13.23
C VAL A 3 -5.79 -18.69 -11.99
N LEU A 4 -6.78 -18.36 -11.16
CA LEU A 4 -6.63 -17.69 -9.86
C LEU A 4 -5.74 -18.45 -8.87
N GLY A 5 -5.86 -19.78 -8.79
CA GLY A 5 -5.05 -20.59 -7.89
C GLY A 5 -3.57 -20.63 -8.29
N ARG A 6 -3.27 -20.51 -9.59
CA ARG A 6 -1.91 -20.47 -10.11
C ARG A 6 -1.26 -19.10 -9.89
N VAL A 7 -2.05 -18.02 -10.03
CA VAL A 7 -1.63 -16.64 -9.69
C VAL A 7 -1.40 -16.48 -8.18
N ALA A 8 -2.28 -17.08 -7.35
CA ALA A 8 -2.10 -17.11 -5.89
C ALA A 8 -0.82 -17.86 -5.47
N GLY A 9 -0.34 -18.80 -6.29
CA GLY A 9 0.95 -19.47 -6.12
C GLY A 9 2.14 -18.50 -6.13
N TYR A 10 2.12 -17.44 -6.94
CA TYR A 10 3.17 -16.40 -6.96
C TYR A 10 3.04 -15.39 -5.81
N ALA A 11 1.84 -15.22 -5.25
CA ALA A 11 1.62 -14.40 -4.06
C ALA A 11 2.04 -15.11 -2.75
N SER A 12 2.01 -16.45 -2.74
CA SER A 12 2.30 -17.27 -1.54
C SER A 12 3.70 -17.08 -0.94
N PRO A 13 4.80 -17.03 -1.73
CA PRO A 13 6.14 -16.77 -1.19
C PRO A 13 6.26 -15.40 -0.52
N HIS A 14 5.43 -14.44 -0.94
CA HIS A 14 5.45 -13.07 -0.49
C HIS A 14 4.50 -12.79 0.68
N ARG A 15 3.94 -13.83 1.33
CA ARG A 15 2.99 -13.72 2.45
C ARG A 15 3.49 -12.86 3.62
N ALA A 16 4.76 -13.00 4.01
CA ALA A 16 5.33 -12.19 5.08
C ALA A 16 5.37 -10.69 4.70
N ALA A 17 5.74 -10.39 3.45
CA ALA A 17 5.77 -9.03 2.95
C ALA A 17 4.37 -8.44 2.78
N LEU A 18 3.39 -9.25 2.35
CA LEU A 18 1.97 -8.89 2.31
C LEU A 18 1.41 -8.62 3.71
N LEU A 19 1.81 -9.41 4.71
CA LEU A 19 1.44 -9.16 6.12
C LEU A 19 2.03 -7.84 6.62
N VAL A 20 3.29 -7.54 6.32
CA VAL A 20 3.90 -6.25 6.67
C VAL A 20 3.18 -5.10 5.98
N ALA A 21 2.83 -5.24 4.70
CA ALA A 21 2.04 -4.26 3.98
C ALA A 21 0.65 -4.06 4.65
N LEU A 22 -0.04 -5.15 4.99
CA LEU A 22 -1.32 -5.09 5.70
C LEU A 22 -1.20 -4.34 7.04
N LEU A 23 -0.19 -4.65 7.85
CA LEU A 23 0.06 -3.96 9.11
C LEU A 23 0.35 -2.47 8.91
N LEU A 24 1.11 -2.11 7.88
CA LEU A 24 1.38 -0.71 7.51
C LEU A 24 0.10 0.02 7.10
N VAL A 25 -0.80 -0.63 6.35
CA VAL A 25 -2.09 -0.05 5.98
C VAL A 25 -2.96 0.17 7.22
N LEU A 26 -3.04 -0.79 8.13
CA LEU A 26 -3.81 -0.65 9.37
C LEU A 26 -3.25 0.47 10.25
N LEU A 27 -1.92 0.57 10.37
CA LEU A 27 -1.28 1.68 11.08
C LEU A 27 -1.58 3.03 10.42
N HIS A 28 -1.52 3.09 9.09
CA HIS A 28 -1.85 4.30 8.34
C HIS A 28 -3.32 4.72 8.57
N ALA A 29 -4.26 3.78 8.52
CA ALA A 29 -5.67 4.02 8.79
C ALA A 29 -5.89 4.52 10.24
N ALA A 30 -5.21 3.93 11.22
CA ALA A 30 -5.28 4.39 12.61
C ALA A 30 -4.77 5.83 12.78
N LEU A 31 -3.69 6.20 12.08
CA LEU A 31 -3.16 7.56 12.09
C LEU A 31 -4.06 8.56 11.35
N GLU A 32 -4.73 8.15 10.26
CA GLU A 32 -5.76 8.95 9.58
C GLU A 32 -6.91 9.30 10.54
N VAL A 33 -7.38 8.34 11.33
CA VAL A 33 -8.41 8.55 12.37
C VAL A 33 -7.94 9.51 13.47
N ALA A 34 -6.63 9.63 13.69
CA ALA A 34 -6.06 10.58 14.65
C ALA A 34 -5.91 12.02 14.11
N LYS A 35 -6.03 12.25 12.80
CA LYS A 35 -5.97 13.60 12.20
C LYS A 35 -6.93 14.66 12.76
N PRO A 36 -8.19 14.37 13.12
CA PRO A 36 -9.09 15.39 13.66
C PRO A 36 -8.72 15.85 15.07
N TRP A 37 -7.85 15.15 15.79
CA TRP A 37 -7.52 15.46 17.19
C TRP A 37 -6.81 16.80 17.37
N PRO A 38 -5.73 17.12 16.61
CA PRO A 38 -5.11 18.44 16.67
C PRO A 38 -6.07 19.58 16.30
N ILE A 39 -6.95 19.35 15.31
CA ILE A 39 -7.96 20.33 14.90
C ILE A 39 -8.96 20.56 16.03
N LYS A 40 -9.41 19.49 16.70
CA LYS A 40 -10.28 19.57 17.87
C LYS A 40 -9.61 20.36 19.00
N VAL A 41 -8.32 20.17 19.24
CA VAL A 41 -7.57 20.92 20.26
C VAL A 41 -7.54 22.42 19.91
N VAL A 42 -7.31 22.78 18.65
CA VAL A 42 -7.36 24.19 18.25
C VAL A 42 -8.79 24.74 18.41
N ALA A 43 -9.82 24.01 17.98
CA ALA A 43 -11.20 24.46 18.07
C ALA A 43 -11.68 24.63 19.53
N ASP A 44 -11.45 23.64 20.39
CA ASP A 44 -11.98 23.63 21.76
C ASP A 44 -11.22 24.57 22.71
N TYR A 45 -9.92 24.81 22.48
CA TYR A 45 -9.05 25.49 23.45
C TYR A 45 -8.42 26.80 22.97
N VAL A 46 -8.37 27.05 21.66
CA VAL A 46 -7.90 28.34 21.11
C VAL A 46 -9.08 29.25 20.80
N LEU A 47 -10.17 28.66 20.28
CA LEU A 47 -11.40 29.39 19.93
C LEU A 47 -12.50 29.28 21.00
N GLY A 48 -12.50 28.20 21.80
CA GLY A 48 -13.43 27.99 22.91
C GLY A 48 -12.88 28.35 24.29
N ASP A 49 -13.73 28.27 25.32
CA ASP A 49 -13.39 28.56 26.73
C ASP A 49 -12.94 27.30 27.52
N GLY A 50 -12.55 26.22 26.82
CA GLY A 50 -12.12 24.98 27.47
C GLY A 50 -10.81 25.15 28.24
N THR A 51 -10.75 24.67 29.48
CA THR A 51 -9.50 24.58 30.26
C THR A 51 -9.06 23.13 30.40
N LEU A 52 -7.98 22.73 29.73
CA LEU A 52 -7.28 21.47 30.01
C LEU A 52 -6.41 21.65 31.25
N ALA A 53 -6.69 20.91 32.32
CA ALA A 53 -5.98 21.01 33.60
C ALA A 53 -4.43 20.95 33.51
N PRO A 54 -3.78 20.23 32.58
CA PRO A 54 -2.31 20.29 32.43
C PRO A 54 -1.79 21.34 31.42
N LEU A 55 -2.66 22.02 30.66
CA LEU A 55 -2.26 23.06 29.68
C LEU A 55 -2.79 24.45 30.05
N ALA A 56 -3.53 24.58 31.15
CA ALA A 56 -4.12 25.84 31.62
C ALA A 56 -3.07 26.90 31.99
N GLU A 57 -1.83 26.49 32.28
CA GLU A 57 -0.72 27.41 32.58
C GLU A 57 -0.03 27.98 31.33
N LEU A 58 -0.35 27.47 30.13
CA LEU A 58 0.28 27.90 28.88
C LEU A 58 -0.53 29.03 28.22
N SER A 59 0.16 30.12 27.85
CA SER A 59 -0.42 31.21 27.07
C SER A 59 -1.05 30.70 25.77
N ARG A 60 -2.21 31.24 25.39
CA ARG A 60 -2.92 30.94 24.12
C ARG A 60 -2.01 30.84 22.87
N PRO A 61 -1.04 31.75 22.61
CA PRO A 61 -0.13 31.61 21.48
C PRO A 61 0.79 30.39 21.57
N THR A 62 1.23 30.00 22.77
CA THR A 62 2.06 28.80 22.99
C THR A 62 1.24 27.54 22.73
N LEU A 63 -0.03 27.51 23.14
CA LEU A 63 -0.94 26.40 22.87
C LEU A 63 -1.17 26.21 21.36
N LEU A 64 -1.36 27.31 20.62
CA LEU A 64 -1.45 27.33 19.15
C LEU A 64 -0.19 26.75 18.50
N LEU A 65 0.98 27.16 18.98
CA LEU A 65 2.27 26.72 18.45
C LEU A 65 2.48 25.21 18.69
N VAL A 66 2.11 24.72 19.87
CA VAL A 66 2.14 23.28 20.21
C VAL A 66 1.17 22.48 19.35
N ALA A 67 -0.05 22.97 19.14
CA ALA A 67 -1.03 22.29 18.29
C ALA A 67 -0.58 22.24 16.81
N CYS A 68 -0.05 23.34 16.29
CA CYS A 68 0.55 23.39 14.95
C CYS A 68 1.74 22.45 14.82
N ALA A 69 2.64 22.43 15.81
CA ALA A 69 3.79 21.51 15.84
C ALA A 69 3.33 20.05 15.89
N GLY A 70 2.32 19.73 16.71
CA GLY A 70 1.72 18.39 16.79
C GLY A 70 1.09 17.96 15.46
N LEU A 71 0.37 18.85 14.78
CA LEU A 71 -0.19 18.58 13.45
C LEU A 71 0.92 18.37 12.40
N LEU A 72 2.00 19.15 12.46
CA LEU A 72 3.17 18.99 11.59
C LEU A 72 3.84 17.63 11.78
N VAL A 73 4.09 17.24 13.03
CA VAL A 73 4.66 15.93 13.37
C VAL A 73 3.75 14.81 12.91
N LEU A 74 2.44 14.89 13.20
CA LEU A 74 1.46 13.90 12.74
C LEU A 74 1.47 13.79 11.21
N SER A 75 1.45 14.92 10.50
CA SER A 75 1.48 14.93 9.04
C SER A 75 2.77 14.33 8.48
N LEU A 76 3.93 14.63 9.08
CA LEU A 76 5.21 14.03 8.71
C LEU A 76 5.23 12.52 8.94
N THR A 77 4.74 12.05 10.09
CA THR A 77 4.69 10.61 10.40
C THR A 77 3.77 9.88 9.42
N LEU A 78 2.61 10.46 9.11
CA LEU A 78 1.65 9.90 8.18
C LEU A 78 2.20 9.83 6.75
N ALA A 79 2.90 10.89 6.31
CA ALA A 79 3.63 10.90 5.04
C ALA A 79 4.73 9.82 5.00
N GLY A 80 5.49 9.67 6.10
CA GLY A 80 6.54 8.64 6.22
C GLY A 80 5.97 7.21 6.12
N VAL A 81 4.89 6.93 6.84
CA VAL A 81 4.19 5.64 6.77
C VAL A 81 3.66 5.38 5.36
N ASN A 82 3.06 6.38 4.72
CA ASN A 82 2.54 6.26 3.36
C ASN A 82 3.66 5.95 2.35
N VAL A 83 4.81 6.63 2.45
CA VAL A 83 5.98 6.35 1.60
C VAL A 83 6.48 4.93 1.81
N LEU A 84 6.56 4.46 3.05
CA LEU A 84 7.01 3.10 3.36
C LEU A 84 6.04 2.04 2.81
N LEU A 85 4.74 2.26 2.98
CA LEU A 85 3.68 1.42 2.43
C LEU A 85 3.74 1.35 0.91
N SER A 86 3.85 2.50 0.25
CA SER A 86 3.97 2.60 -1.21
C SER A 86 5.20 1.86 -1.72
N ARG A 87 6.37 2.08 -1.09
CA ARG A 87 7.61 1.35 -1.43
C ARG A 87 7.47 -0.15 -1.26
N ALA A 88 6.91 -0.61 -0.14
CA ALA A 88 6.70 -2.05 0.10
C ALA A 88 5.80 -2.66 -0.98
N THR A 89 4.68 -2.02 -1.27
CA THR A 89 3.69 -2.48 -2.27
C THR A 89 4.31 -2.56 -3.67
N VAL A 90 5.05 -1.54 -4.09
CA VAL A 90 5.74 -1.52 -5.40
C VAL A 90 6.80 -2.60 -5.48
N LEU A 91 7.65 -2.74 -4.45
CA LEU A 91 8.72 -3.74 -4.45
C LEU A 91 8.18 -5.17 -4.53
N ILE A 92 7.14 -5.48 -3.75
CA ILE A 92 6.51 -6.81 -3.75
C ILE A 92 5.83 -7.06 -5.10
N GLY A 93 5.04 -6.09 -5.58
CA GLY A 93 4.34 -6.21 -6.87
C GLY A 93 5.30 -6.45 -8.03
N GLN A 94 6.40 -5.71 -8.09
CA GLN A 94 7.41 -5.87 -9.14
C GLN A 94 8.17 -7.18 -9.04
N LYS A 95 8.47 -7.68 -7.83
CA LYS A 95 9.05 -9.03 -7.66
C LYS A 95 8.15 -10.11 -8.23
N MET A 96 6.85 -10.07 -7.91
CA MET A 96 5.88 -11.02 -8.44
C MET A 96 5.81 -11.00 -9.98
N VAL A 97 5.83 -9.81 -10.59
CA VAL A 97 5.86 -9.64 -12.06
C VAL A 97 7.16 -10.18 -12.65
N SER A 98 8.30 -9.91 -12.01
CA SER A 98 9.62 -10.36 -12.47
C SER A 98 9.72 -11.88 -12.46
N GLU A 99 9.26 -12.55 -11.40
CA GLU A 99 9.25 -14.02 -11.31
C GLU A 99 8.35 -14.64 -12.38
N LEU A 100 7.14 -14.11 -12.57
CA LEU A 100 6.24 -14.59 -13.61
C LEU A 100 6.82 -14.40 -15.02
N ARG A 101 7.46 -13.26 -15.28
CA ARG A 101 8.15 -13.02 -16.56
C ARG A 101 9.29 -13.99 -16.78
N ALA A 102 10.10 -14.26 -15.76
CA ALA A 102 11.20 -15.21 -15.86
C ALA A 102 10.70 -16.62 -16.21
N ASP A 103 9.62 -17.07 -15.56
CA ASP A 103 9.02 -18.37 -15.83
C ASP A 103 8.41 -18.46 -17.23
N LEU A 104 7.71 -17.41 -17.68
CA LEU A 104 7.13 -17.34 -19.02
C LEU A 104 8.19 -17.34 -20.11
N VAL A 105 9.24 -16.53 -19.97
CA VAL A 105 10.35 -16.50 -20.93
C VAL A 105 11.06 -17.85 -20.98
N THR A 106 11.32 -18.46 -19.82
CA THR A 106 11.94 -19.79 -19.75
C THR A 106 11.08 -20.85 -20.43
N HIS A 107 9.76 -20.77 -20.27
CA HIS A 107 8.82 -21.68 -20.95
C HIS A 107 8.80 -21.44 -22.46
N LEU A 108 8.79 -20.18 -22.91
CA LEU A 108 8.85 -19.82 -24.32
C LEU A 108 10.12 -20.33 -25.00
N HIS A 109 11.28 -20.24 -24.35
CA HIS A 109 12.53 -20.75 -24.91
C HIS A 109 12.59 -22.28 -25.05
N ARG A 110 11.71 -23.03 -24.36
CA ARG A 110 11.63 -24.49 -24.46
C ARG A 110 10.63 -24.98 -25.53
N LEU A 111 9.87 -24.07 -26.14
CA LEU A 111 8.89 -24.40 -27.17
C LEU A 111 9.55 -24.59 -28.55
N SER A 112 8.97 -25.47 -29.35
CA SER A 112 9.48 -25.78 -30.70
C SER A 112 9.24 -24.63 -31.68
N LEU A 113 10.08 -24.54 -32.72
CA LEU A 113 9.93 -23.53 -33.79
C LEU A 113 8.55 -23.59 -34.49
N GLY A 114 7.93 -24.77 -34.57
CA GLY A 114 6.58 -24.95 -35.13
C GLY A 114 5.49 -24.20 -34.35
N PHE A 115 5.66 -24.05 -33.02
CA PHE A 115 4.76 -23.23 -32.20
C PHE A 115 4.81 -21.75 -32.60
N PHE A 116 6.00 -21.24 -32.89
CA PHE A 116 6.21 -19.85 -33.32
C PHE A 116 5.74 -19.59 -34.75
N GLY A 117 5.68 -20.62 -35.61
CA GLY A 117 5.09 -20.51 -36.94
C GLY A 117 3.55 -20.33 -36.92
N SER A 118 2.89 -20.67 -35.81
CA SER A 118 1.43 -20.66 -35.69
C SER A 118 0.88 -19.41 -35.01
N ARG A 119 1.74 -18.57 -34.40
CA ARG A 119 1.34 -17.41 -33.58
C ARG A 119 2.27 -16.21 -33.81
N PRO A 120 1.74 -14.98 -33.85
CA PRO A 120 2.57 -13.79 -33.96
C PRO A 120 3.53 -13.67 -32.76
N SER A 121 4.82 -13.50 -33.02
CA SER A 121 5.84 -13.25 -31.99
C SER A 121 5.56 -11.97 -31.21
N SER A 122 4.93 -10.98 -31.83
CA SER A 122 4.48 -9.74 -31.20
C SER A 122 3.40 -9.96 -30.13
N ASP A 123 2.46 -10.90 -30.36
CA ASP A 123 1.43 -11.24 -29.36
C ASP A 123 2.05 -11.88 -28.12
N LEU A 124 2.99 -12.81 -28.32
CA LEU A 124 3.70 -13.45 -27.21
C LEU A 124 4.52 -12.44 -26.40
N ALA A 125 5.22 -11.53 -27.07
CA ALA A 125 5.97 -10.46 -26.41
C ALA A 125 5.04 -9.52 -25.63
N TYR A 126 3.88 -9.17 -26.20
CA TYR A 126 2.89 -8.33 -25.53
C TYR A 126 2.36 -8.99 -24.26
N ARG A 127 1.99 -10.28 -24.31
CA ARG A 127 1.49 -11.02 -23.14
C ARG A 127 2.53 -11.09 -22.02
N VAL A 128 3.80 -11.35 -22.35
CA VAL A 128 4.87 -11.37 -21.35
C VAL A 128 5.11 -9.98 -20.76
N ALA A 129 5.07 -8.93 -21.58
CA ALA A 129 5.31 -7.57 -21.12
C ALA A 129 4.14 -7.00 -20.30
N PHE A 130 2.90 -7.15 -20.76
CA PHE A 130 1.73 -6.43 -20.23
C PHE A 130 0.80 -7.33 -19.41
N ASP A 131 0.47 -8.54 -19.86
CA ASP A 131 -0.48 -9.38 -19.11
C ASP A 131 0.07 -9.79 -17.74
N THR A 132 1.40 -9.92 -17.62
CA THR A 132 2.08 -10.21 -16.34
C THR A 132 1.81 -9.16 -15.27
N TYR A 133 1.56 -7.90 -15.63
CA TYR A 133 1.17 -6.84 -14.69
C TYR A 133 -0.19 -7.10 -14.01
N ALA A 134 -1.07 -7.89 -14.63
CA ALA A 134 -2.35 -8.25 -14.03
C ALA A 134 -2.17 -8.95 -12.68
N VAL A 135 -1.09 -9.74 -12.50
CA VAL A 135 -0.79 -10.41 -11.23
C VAL A 135 -0.48 -9.42 -10.11
N GLN A 136 0.34 -8.40 -10.39
CA GLN A 136 0.57 -7.31 -9.44
C GLN A 136 -0.73 -6.58 -9.14
N SER A 137 -1.53 -6.25 -10.16
CA SER A 137 -2.76 -5.47 -9.96
C SER A 137 -3.77 -6.23 -9.11
N ILE A 138 -4.01 -7.52 -9.37
CA ILE A 138 -4.92 -8.35 -8.58
C ILE A 138 -4.44 -8.44 -7.12
N ALA A 139 -3.14 -8.66 -6.90
CA ALA A 139 -2.61 -8.80 -5.55
C ALA A 139 -2.63 -7.49 -4.76
N MET A 140 -2.15 -6.39 -5.37
CA MET A 140 -1.92 -5.11 -4.69
C MET A 140 -3.15 -4.20 -4.70
N ASN A 141 -3.95 -4.20 -5.77
CA ASN A 141 -5.14 -3.34 -5.89
C ASN A 141 -6.45 -4.10 -5.63
N GLY A 142 -6.45 -5.43 -5.71
CA GLY A 142 -7.62 -6.25 -5.43
C GLY A 142 -7.61 -6.83 -4.02
N VAL A 143 -6.70 -7.77 -3.77
CA VAL A 143 -6.68 -8.57 -2.54
C VAL A 143 -6.31 -7.72 -1.32
N LEU A 144 -5.21 -6.97 -1.38
CA LEU A 144 -4.73 -6.19 -0.23
C LEU A 144 -5.75 -5.13 0.25
N PRO A 145 -6.38 -4.32 -0.62
CA PRO A 145 -7.40 -3.36 -0.19
C PRO A 145 -8.69 -4.03 0.28
N SER A 146 -9.09 -5.15 -0.34
CA SER A 146 -10.28 -5.90 0.10
C SER A 146 -10.10 -6.48 1.51
N LEU A 147 -8.91 -7.01 1.81
CA LEU A 147 -8.55 -7.47 3.15
C LEU A 147 -8.55 -6.32 4.15
N THR A 148 -7.99 -5.18 3.77
CA THR A 148 -7.99 -3.98 4.62
C THR A 148 -9.41 -3.53 4.92
N ALA A 149 -10.24 -3.39 3.88
CA ALA A 149 -11.63 -2.99 4.01
C ALA A 149 -12.40 -3.95 4.92
N GLY A 150 -12.21 -5.26 4.76
CA GLY A 150 -12.84 -6.27 5.63
C GLY A 150 -12.35 -6.26 7.08
N VAL A 151 -11.18 -5.69 7.39
CA VAL A 151 -10.69 -5.52 8.77
C VAL A 151 -11.21 -4.23 9.40
N LEU A 152 -11.49 -3.20 8.58
CA LEU A 152 -11.95 -1.89 9.04
C LEU A 152 -13.48 -1.75 9.13
N LEU A 153 -14.23 -2.64 8.47
CA LEU A 153 -15.70 -2.75 8.52
C LEU A 153 -16.16 -3.54 9.75
#